data_AF-A0AAW2DHG7-F1
#
_entry.id   AF-A0AAW2DHG7-F1
#
_cell.length_a   1.000
_cell.length_b   1.000
_cell.length_c   1.000
_cell.angle_alpha   90.00
_cell.angle_beta   90.00
_cell.angle_gamma   90.00
#
_symmetry.space_group_name_H-M   'P 1'
#
loop_
_entity.id
_entity.type
_entity.pdbx_description
1 polymer ?
#
loop_
_entity_poly.entity_id
_entity_poly.type
_entity_poly.pdbx_seq_one_letter_code
_entity_poly.pdbx_strand_id
1 'polypeptide(L)'
;MINTTINVQSNVDDVEKEMKSLIDRRKEIIHETEAAKKEGSQIRAPVITWLEDVEVLQPRVNRIHENQPSTCFLNFSKRYKGSREVEEILDSIKRLLKAGNFPHSLVYPTRVPRAVEHIPGPSI
;
A
#
# COMPACT_ATOMS: atom_id res chain seq x y z
N MET A 1 19.03 -28.31 10.35
CA MET A 1 17.62 -28.38 9.91
C MET A 1 16.86 -27.33 10.69
N ILE A 2 16.40 -26.26 10.05
CA ILE A 2 15.57 -25.25 10.70
C ILE A 2 14.15 -25.81 10.66
N ASN A 3 13.59 -26.16 11.83
CA ASN A 3 12.19 -26.55 11.95
C ASN A 3 11.33 -25.31 11.75
N THR A 4 11.12 -24.91 10.50
CA THR A 4 10.10 -23.93 10.14
C THR A 4 8.76 -24.64 10.18
N THR A 5 8.29 -24.98 11.38
CA THR A 5 6.89 -25.28 11.60
C THR A 5 6.16 -23.96 11.33
N ILE A 6 5.75 -23.75 10.08
CA ILE A 6 4.99 -22.57 9.65
C ILE A 6 3.71 -22.58 10.48
N ASN A 7 3.69 -21.81 11.56
CA ASN A 7 2.50 -21.65 12.37
C ASN A 7 1.58 -20.71 11.61
N VAL A 8 0.72 -21.29 10.78
CA VAL A 8 -0.25 -20.58 9.95
C VAL A 8 -1.02 -19.54 10.76
N GLN A 9 -1.31 -19.84 12.03
CA GLN A 9 -2.01 -18.92 12.91
C GLN A 9 -1.19 -17.63 13.18
N SER A 10 0.10 -17.75 13.49
CA SER A 10 0.97 -16.58 13.68
C SER A 10 1.08 -15.74 12.41
N ASN A 11 1.11 -16.37 11.24
CA ASN A 11 1.13 -15.64 9.97
C ASN A 11 -0.19 -14.90 9.70
N VAL A 12 -1.34 -15.45 10.12
CA VAL A 12 -2.64 -14.77 10.00
C VAL A 12 -2.71 -13.56 10.92
N ASP A 13 -2.26 -13.69 12.17
CA ASP A 13 -2.21 -12.58 13.13
C ASP A 13 -1.28 -11.46 12.63
N ASP A 14 -0.13 -11.83 12.04
CA ASP A 14 0.79 -10.88 11.39
C ASP A 14 0.15 -10.19 10.18
N VAL A 15 -0.61 -10.91 9.34
CA VAL A 15 -1.35 -10.32 8.21
C VAL A 15 -2.35 -9.29 8.71
N GLU A 16 -3.12 -9.58 9.75
CA GLU A 16 -4.10 -8.63 10.31
C GLU A 16 -3.40 -7.36 10.81
N LYS A 17 -2.33 -7.53 11.58
CA LYS A 17 -1.55 -6.43 12.14
C LYS A 17 -0.95 -5.53 11.04
N GLU A 18 -0.25 -6.13 10.08
CA GLU A 18 0.42 -5.39 9.01
C GLU A 18 -0.61 -4.75 8.06
N MET A 19 -1.75 -5.41 7.81
CA MET A 19 -2.84 -4.84 7.02
C MET A 19 -3.45 -3.61 7.70
N LYS A 20 -3.61 -3.63 9.03
CA LYS A 20 -4.06 -2.47 9.78
C LYS A 20 -3.11 -1.28 9.61
N SER A 21 -1.81 -1.52 9.74
CA SER A 21 -0.79 -0.49 9.48
C SER A 21 -0.85 0.05 8.05
N LEU A 22 -1.09 -0.82 7.06
CA LEU A 22 -1.23 -0.41 5.66
C LEU A 22 -2.47 0.46 5.42
N ILE A 23 -3.60 0.14 6.06
CA ILE A 23 -4.83 0.94 5.99
C ILE A 23 -4.66 2.29 6.67
N ASP A 24 -3.99 2.36 7.82
CA ASP A 24 -3.73 3.64 8.49
C ASP A 24 -2.81 4.52 7.63
N ARG A 25 -1.76 3.95 7.03
CA ARG A 25 -0.91 4.66 6.07
C ARG A 25 -1.68 5.14 4.83
N ARG A 26 -2.62 4.33 4.33
CA ARG A 26 -3.51 4.74 3.23
C ARG A 26 -4.34 5.97 3.58
N LYS A 27 -4.90 6.03 4.80
CA LYS A 27 -5.68 7.19 5.26
C LYS A 27 -4.83 8.46 5.30
N GLU A 28 -3.60 8.38 5.80
CA GLU A 28 -2.66 9.51 5.82
C GLU A 28 -2.41 10.04 4.40
N ILE A 29 -2.07 9.15 3.46
CA ILE A 29 -1.81 9.53 2.06
C ILE A 29 -3.06 10.11 1.40
N ILE A 30 -4.25 9.55 1.66
CA ILE A 30 -5.51 10.14 1.16
C ILE A 30 -5.67 11.56 1.70
N HIS A 31 -5.45 11.77 3.00
CA HIS A 31 -5.57 13.10 3.59
C HIS A 31 -4.61 14.11 2.95
N GLU A 32 -3.33 13.73 2.79
CA GLU A 32 -2.32 14.57 2.15
C GLU A 32 -2.63 14.86 0.68
N THR A 33 -3.09 13.84 -0.08
CA THR A 33 -3.45 14.02 -1.50
C THR A 33 -4.68 14.90 -1.67
N GLU A 34 -5.67 14.84 -0.77
CA GLU A 34 -6.82 15.74 -0.79
C GLU A 34 -6.43 17.19 -0.44
N ALA A 35 -5.51 17.38 0.51
CA ALA A 35 -4.94 18.70 0.78
C ALA A 35 -4.21 19.27 -0.45
N ALA A 36 -3.34 18.47 -1.07
CA ALA A 36 -2.63 18.85 -2.28
C ALA A 36 -3.56 19.19 -3.46
N LYS A 37 -4.64 18.43 -3.66
CA LYS A 37 -5.65 18.73 -4.69
C LYS A 37 -6.32 20.09 -4.45
N LYS A 38 -6.65 20.43 -3.20
CA LYS A 38 -7.23 21.74 -2.84
C LYS A 38 -6.26 22.90 -3.15
N GLU A 39 -4.97 22.65 -3.02
CA GLU A 39 -3.90 23.60 -3.39
C GLU A 39 -3.61 23.63 -4.90
N GLY A 40 -4.31 22.84 -5.72
CA GLY A 40 -4.10 22.76 -7.16
C GLY A 40 -2.84 21.98 -7.56
N SER A 41 -2.24 21.23 -6.63
CA SER A 41 -1.04 20.43 -6.88
C SER A 41 -1.38 19.12 -7.58
N GLN A 42 -0.52 18.70 -8.51
CA GLN A 42 -0.69 17.44 -9.22
C GLN A 42 -0.08 16.28 -8.42
N ILE A 43 -0.90 15.29 -8.07
CA ILE A 43 -0.46 14.06 -7.40
C ILE A 43 0.39 13.21 -8.35
N ARG A 44 1.44 12.60 -7.83
CA ARG A 44 2.32 11.72 -8.60
C ARG A 44 1.63 10.39 -8.91
N ALA A 45 1.83 9.89 -10.14
CA ALA A 45 1.24 8.62 -10.57
C ALA A 45 1.58 7.42 -9.66
N PRO A 46 2.82 7.25 -9.14
CA PRO A 46 3.13 6.16 -8.20
C PRO A 46 2.29 6.17 -6.92
N VAL A 47 1.85 7.34 -6.46
CA VAL A 47 0.98 7.45 -5.28
C VAL A 47 -0.42 6.92 -5.59
N ILE A 48 -0.93 7.22 -6.79
CA ILE A 48 -2.23 6.74 -7.26
C ILE A 48 -2.21 5.22 -7.42
N THR A 49 -1.21 4.68 -8.12
CA THR A 49 -1.06 3.22 -8.30
C THR A 49 -0.95 2.51 -6.96
N TRP A 50 -0.20 3.08 -6.01
CA TRP A 50 -0.09 2.50 -4.67
C TRP A 50 -1.45 2.46 -3.94
N LEU A 51 -2.27 3.52 -4.06
CA LEU A 51 -3.61 3.54 -3.46
C LEU A 51 -4.53 2.47 -4.06
N GLU A 52 -4.47 2.26 -5.38
CA GLU A 52 -5.20 1.22 -6.10
C GLU A 52 -4.76 -0.19 -5.67
N ASP A 53 -3.45 -0.43 -5.57
CA ASP A 53 -2.90 -1.71 -5.14
C ASP A 53 -3.34 -2.10 -3.72
N VAL A 54 -3.40 -1.13 -2.79
CA VAL A 54 -3.91 -1.36 -1.43
C VAL A 54 -5.40 -1.71 -1.44
N GLU A 55 -6.19 -1.05 -2.30
CA GLU A 55 -7.62 -1.33 -2.44
C GLU A 55 -7.90 -2.73 -3.00
N VAL A 56 -7.11 -3.18 -3.97
CA VAL A 56 -7.20 -4.54 -4.54
C VAL A 56 -6.75 -5.61 -3.54
N LEU A 57 -5.83 -5.30 -2.63
CA LEU A 57 -5.33 -6.25 -1.63
C LEU A 57 -6.33 -6.52 -0.50
N GLN A 58 -7.15 -5.53 -0.13
CA GLN A 58 -8.06 -5.63 1.01
C GLN A 58 -9.07 -6.80 0.93
N PRO A 59 -9.75 -7.05 -0.21
CA PRO A 59 -10.62 -8.21 -0.35
C PRO A 59 -9.90 -9.56 -0.20
N ARG A 60 -8.60 -9.64 -0.54
CA ARG A 60 -7.82 -10.89 -0.41
C ARG A 60 -7.55 -11.23 1.05
N VAL A 61 -7.30 -10.22 1.88
CA VAL A 61 -7.13 -10.42 3.33
C VAL A 61 -8.43 -10.91 3.97
N ASN A 62 -9.58 -10.35 3.58
CA ASN A 62 -10.88 -10.78 4.10
C ASN A 62 -11.17 -12.27 3.80
N ARG A 63 -10.76 -12.77 2.62
CA ARG A 63 -10.91 -14.19 2.24
C ARG A 63 -10.09 -15.15 3.11
N ILE A 64 -8.98 -14.70 3.71
CA ILE A 64 -8.22 -15.52 4.67
C ILE A 64 -9.09 -15.80 5.90
N HIS A 65 -9.81 -14.80 6.40
CA HIS A 65 -10.67 -14.93 7.58
C HIS A 65 -11.90 -15.79 7.29
N GLU A 66 -12.51 -15.66 6.11
CA GLU A 66 -13.68 -16.46 5.71
C GLU A 66 -13.33 -17.96 5.52
N ASN A 67 -12.08 -18.26 5.13
CA ASN A 67 -11.61 -19.62 4.89
C ASN A 67 -10.85 -20.24 6.08
N GLN A 68 -10.90 -19.63 7.27
CA GLN A 68 -10.27 -20.22 8.46
C GLN A 68 -10.90 -21.60 8.73
N PRO A 69 -10.12 -22.69 8.67
CA PRO A 69 -10.68 -24.03 8.74
C PRO A 69 -11.25 -24.30 10.13
N SER A 70 -12.54 -24.66 10.19
CA SER A 70 -13.18 -25.22 11.37
C SER A 70 -12.55 -26.57 11.70
N THR A 71 -11.56 -26.59 12.61
CA THR A 71 -11.04 -27.68 13.49
C THR A 71 -10.89 -29.14 12.99
N CYS A 72 -11.33 -29.53 11.80
CA CYS A 72 -11.38 -30.90 11.31
C CYS A 72 -10.32 -31.13 10.23
N PHE A 73 -9.20 -31.66 10.69
CA PHE A 73 -7.94 -31.74 9.96
C PHE A 73 -7.74 -33.09 9.28
N LEU A 74 -8.15 -33.24 8.02
CA LEU A 74 -7.76 -34.40 7.20
C LEU A 74 -7.23 -34.06 5.80
N ASN A 75 -7.16 -32.78 5.40
CA ASN A 75 -6.65 -32.37 4.08
C ASN A 75 -5.35 -31.56 4.17
N PHE A 76 -4.20 -32.25 4.19
CA PHE A 76 -2.87 -31.63 4.22
C PHE A 76 -2.59 -30.70 3.02
N SER A 77 -3.06 -31.04 1.82
CA SER A 77 -2.88 -30.20 0.62
C SER A 77 -3.63 -28.87 0.69
N LYS A 78 -4.82 -28.84 1.31
CA LYS A 78 -5.60 -27.62 1.54
C LYS A 78 -4.93 -26.72 2.59
N ARG A 79 -4.41 -27.31 3.67
CA ARG A 79 -3.59 -26.58 4.67
C ARG A 79 -2.38 -25.92 4.04
N TYR A 80 -1.61 -26.65 3.22
CA TYR A 80 -0.42 -26.10 2.57
C TYR A 80 -0.76 -24.95 1.62
N LYS A 81 -1.83 -25.09 0.82
CA LYS A 81 -2.30 -24.00 -0.06
C LYS A 81 -2.71 -22.75 0.72
N GLY A 82 -3.49 -22.90 1.79
CA GLY A 82 -3.87 -21.77 2.64
C GLY A 82 -2.67 -21.11 3.31
N SER A 83 -1.70 -21.88 3.79
CA SER A 83 -0.47 -21.35 4.40
C SER A 83 0.32 -20.49 3.42
N ARG A 84 0.49 -20.97 2.19
CA ARG A 84 1.20 -20.26 1.12
C ARG A 84 0.47 -18.99 0.71
N GLU A 85 -0.86 -19.02 0.61
CA GLU A 85 -1.67 -17.84 0.30
C GLU A 85 -1.51 -16.74 1.36
N VAL A 86 -1.52 -17.12 2.65
CA VAL A 86 -1.26 -16.19 3.77
C VAL A 86 0.14 -15.58 3.66
N GLU A 87 1.17 -16.37 3.37
CA GLU A 87 2.54 -15.87 3.18
C GLU A 87 2.66 -14.91 2.00
N GLU A 88 2.04 -15.23 0.86
CA GLU A 88 2.03 -14.36 -0.33
C GLU A 88 1.33 -13.02 -0.06
N ILE A 89 0.23 -13.05 0.70
CA ILE A 89 -0.48 -11.84 1.13
C ILE A 89 0.38 -11.02 2.10
N LEU A 90 1.03 -11.66 3.08
CA LEU A 90 1.92 -10.99 4.02
C LEU A 90 3.10 -10.31 3.31
N ASP A 91 3.73 -10.98 2.34
CA ASP A 91 4.80 -10.39 1.54
C ASP A 91 4.29 -9.19 0.73
N SER A 92 3.09 -9.30 0.14
CA SER A 92 2.46 -8.21 -0.60
C SER A 92 2.20 -6.98 0.29
N ILE A 93 1.68 -7.19 1.51
CA ILE A 93 1.46 -6.11 2.49
C ILE A 93 2.79 -5.44 2.83
N LYS A 94 3.83 -6.22 3.16
CA LYS A 94 5.15 -5.68 3.52
C LYS A 94 5.79 -4.88 2.37
N ARG A 95 5.65 -5.34 1.12
CA ARG A 95 6.11 -4.61 -0.07
C ARG A 95 5.36 -3.27 -0.22
N LEU A 96 4.04 -3.27 -0.05
CA LEU A 96 3.26 -2.04 -0.13
C LEU A 96 3.58 -1.08 1.01
N LEU A 97 3.76 -1.55 2.24
CA LEU A 97 4.22 -0.70 3.34
C LEU A 97 5.56 -0.02 3.02
N LYS A 98 6.50 -0.78 2.45
CA LYS A 98 7.80 -0.23 2.02
C LYS A 98 7.66 0.78 0.87
N ALA A 99 6.81 0.50 -0.11
CA ALA A 99 6.56 1.39 -1.26
C ALA A 99 5.78 2.65 -0.89
N GLY A 100 4.90 2.56 0.13
CA GLY A 100 4.11 3.68 0.67
C GLY A 100 4.89 4.63 1.57
N ASN A 101 6.16 4.29 1.84
CA ASN A 101 7.12 5.25 2.34
C ASN A 101 7.59 6.12 1.16
N PHE A 102 6.88 7.21 0.92
CA PHE A 102 7.24 8.21 -0.10
C PHE A 102 8.19 9.25 0.54
N PRO A 103 9.53 9.11 0.38
CA PRO A 103 10.49 10.06 0.99
C PRO A 103 10.49 11.42 0.30
N HIS A 104 9.97 11.48 -0.92
CA HIS A 104 9.78 12.70 -1.69
C HIS A 104 8.30 13.04 -1.71
N SER A 105 7.99 14.34 -1.74
CA SER A 105 6.63 14.87 -1.81
C SER A 105 5.68 14.04 -2.69
N LEU A 106 4.44 13.88 -2.23
CA LEU A 106 3.37 13.16 -2.93
C LEU A 106 2.94 13.87 -4.23
N VAL A 107 3.34 15.13 -4.38
CA VAL A 107 3.05 15.97 -5.54
C VAL A 107 4.27 16.17 -6.42
N TYR A 108 4.03 16.46 -7.70
CA TYR A 108 5.10 16.99 -8.54
C TYR A 108 5.53 18.37 -8.03
N PRO A 109 6.83 18.70 -8.06
CA PRO A 109 7.29 20.05 -7.78
C PRO A 109 6.57 21.02 -8.71
N THR A 110 5.87 22.01 -8.14
CA THR A 110 5.28 23.09 -8.92
C THR A 110 6.42 23.78 -9.67
N ARG A 111 6.32 23.90 -11.01
CA ARG A 111 7.32 24.61 -11.81
C ARG A 111 7.60 25.96 -11.16
N VAL A 112 8.84 26.17 -10.71
CA VAL A 112 9.30 27.51 -10.33
C VAL A 112 9.04 28.41 -11.54
N PRO A 113 8.26 29.50 -11.42
CA PRO A 113 8.10 30.42 -12.54
C PRO A 113 9.49 30.90 -12.96
N ARG A 114 9.85 30.64 -14.22
CA ARG A 114 11.09 31.15 -14.81
C ARG A 114 11.02 32.67 -14.72
N ALA A 115 12.01 33.31 -14.12
CA ALA A 115 12.14 34.76 -14.18
C ALA A 115 12.11 35.16 -15.67
N VAL A 116 11.01 35.77 -16.10
CA VAL A 116 10.90 36.31 -17.45
C VAL A 116 11.75 37.57 -17.47
N GLU A 117 12.77 37.57 -18.33
CA GLU A 117 13.53 38.80 -18.59
C GLU A 117 12.56 39.87 -19.07
N HIS A 118 12.63 41.03 -18.41
CA HIS A 118 11.77 42.16 -18.69
C HIS A 118 12.15 42.69 -20.08
N ILE A 119 11.32 42.44 -21.10
CA ILE A 119 11.51 43.05 -22.42
C ILE A 119 11.13 44.54 -22.26
N PRO A 120 12.07 45.48 -22.42
CA PRO A 120 11.72 46.90 -22.36
C PRO A 120 10.74 47.20 -23.50
N GLY A 121 9.61 47.82 -23.16
CA GLY A 121 8.65 48.31 -24.14
C GLY A 121 9.30 49.36 -25.04
N PRO A 122 8.88 49.45 -26.31
CA PRO A 122 9.45 50.43 -27.24
C PRO A 122 9.29 51.84 -26.67
N SER A 123 10.41 52.57 -26.60
CA SER A 123 10.40 53.99 -26.25
C SER A 123 9.63 54.76 -27.32
N ILE A 124 8.64 55.53 -26.87
CA ILE A 124 7.84 56.46 -27.68
C ILE A 124 8.66 57.73 -27.94
#